data_AF-A0A8R7TXE9-F1
#
_entry.id   AF-A0A8R7TXE9-F1
#
_cell.length_a   1.000
_cell.length_b   1.000
_cell.length_c   1.000
_cell.angle_alpha   90.00
_cell.angle_beta   90.00
_cell.angle_gamma   90.00
#
_symmetry.space_group_name_H-M   'P 1'
#
loop_
_entity.id
_entity.type
_entity.pdbx_description
1 polymer ?
#
loop_
_entity_poly.entity_id
_entity_poly.type
_entity_poly.pdbx_seq_one_letter_code
_entity_poly.pdbx_strand_id
1 'polypeptide(L)' 'MEKVKEPKANWDSAAHTIFMNACVEEVRANNRNGGYFTDIGQANLHKKFNEHSGRNYSTQQIKNRWGM' A
#
# COMPACT_ATOMS: atom_id res chain seq x y z
N MET A 1 13.44 -16.51 -14.90
CA MET A 1 12.79 -16.43 -13.58
C MET A 1 11.29 -16.46 -13.81
N GLU A 2 10.62 -17.54 -13.41
CA GLU A 2 9.17 -17.64 -13.48
C GLU A 2 8.55 -16.57 -12.57
N LYS A 3 7.70 -15.70 -13.12
CA LYS A 3 6.94 -14.76 -12.30
C LYS A 3 5.94 -15.59 -11.51
N VAL A 4 6.20 -15.80 -10.22
CA VAL A 4 5.20 -16.38 -9.30
C VAL A 4 3.95 -15.52 -9.43
N LYS A 5 2.86 -16.12 -9.92
CA LYS A 5 1.58 -15.43 -10.05
C LYS A 5 1.06 -15.17 -8.65
N GLU A 6 1.12 -13.91 -8.23
CA GLU A 6 0.54 -13.49 -6.97
C GLU A 6 -0.98 -13.69 -7.02
N PRO A 7 -1.62 -14.19 -5.95
CA PRO A 7 -3.06 -14.32 -5.90
C PRO A 7 -3.72 -12.96 -6.15
N LYS A 8 -4.90 -12.95 -6.77
CA LYS A 8 -5.60 -11.69 -7.04
C LYS A 8 -5.88 -10.97 -5.71
N ALA A 9 -5.44 -9.73 -5.59
CA ALA A 9 -5.71 -8.91 -4.42
C ALA A 9 -7.22 -8.67 -4.27
N ASN A 10 -7.75 -8.87 -3.07
CA ASN A 10 -9.11 -8.52 -2.70
C ASN A 10 -9.09 -7.13 -2.06
N TRP A 11 -9.89 -6.20 -2.58
CA TRP A 11 -9.95 -4.84 -2.06
C TRP A 11 -11.37 -4.52 -1.60
N ASP A 12 -11.85 -5.31 -0.65
CA ASP A 12 -13.07 -5.04 0.08
C ASP A 12 -13.00 -3.72 0.88
N SER A 13 -14.14 -3.32 1.43
CA SER A 13 -14.28 -2.07 2.18
C SER A 13 -13.28 -1.95 3.33
N ALA A 14 -13.00 -3.05 4.05
CA ALA A 14 -12.05 -3.04 5.15
C ALA A 14 -10.62 -2.77 4.66
N ALA A 15 -10.18 -3.48 3.61
CA ALA A 15 -8.88 -3.24 2.99
C ALA A 15 -8.76 -1.81 2.46
N HIS A 16 -9.81 -1.28 1.85
CA HIS A 16 -9.82 0.08 1.34
C HIS A 16 -9.68 1.12 2.45
N THR A 17 -10.42 0.98 3.56
CA THR A 17 -10.33 1.88 4.71
C THR A 17 -8.94 1.84 5.34
N ILE A 18 -8.37 0.64 5.55
CA ILE A 18 -7.02 0.50 6.11
C ILE A 18 -5.97 1.16 5.21
N PHE A 19 -6.07 0.94 3.89
CA PHE A 19 -5.19 1.57 2.93
C PHE A 19 -5.28 3.10 2.98
N MET A 20 -6.49 3.66 2.99
CA MET A 20 -6.69 5.11 3.07
C MET A 20 -6.14 5.71 4.37
N ASN A 21 -6.32 5.02 5.50
CA ASN A 21 -5.74 5.44 6.78
C ASN A 21 -4.21 5.47 6.71
N ALA A 22 -3.59 4.43 6.14
CA ALA A 22 -2.14 4.40 5.94
C ALA A 22 -1.65 5.55 5.04
N CYS A 23 -2.36 5.87 3.94
CA CYS A 23 -2.05 7.03 3.11
C CYS A 23 -2.09 8.34 3.91
N VAL A 24 -3.14 8.55 4.71
CA VAL A 24 -3.30 9.77 5.52
C VAL A 24 -2.19 9.90 6.54
N GLU A 25 -1.76 8.80 7.16
CA GLU A 25 -0.61 8.80 8.08
C GLU A 25 0.69 9.23 7.40
N GLU A 26 1.00 8.68 6.22
CA GLU A 26 2.23 9.05 5.49
C GLU A 26 2.20 10.50 4.99
N VAL A 27 1.02 11.01 4.60
CA VAL A 27 0.84 12.43 4.28
C VAL A 27 1.13 13.31 5.50
N ARG A 28 0.62 12.93 6.68
CA ARG A 28 0.86 13.66 7.94
C ARG A 28 2.31 13.57 8.41
N ALA A 29 2.99 12.46 8.12
CA ALA A 29 4.41 12.27 8.38
C ALA A 29 5.33 13.01 7.40
N ASN A 30 4.77 13.76 6.44
CA ASN A 30 5.49 14.47 5.38
C ASN A 30 6.34 13.55 4.48
N ASN A 31 5.96 12.27 4.36
CA ASN A 31 6.62 11.29 3.49
C ASN A 31 6.09 11.38 2.04
N ARG A 32 5.87 12.60 1.55
CA ARG A 32 5.36 12.87 0.20
C ARG A 32 6.22 13.90 -0.50
N ASN A 33 6.41 13.70 -1.80
CA ASN A 33 6.99 14.68 -2.70
C ASN A 33 5.93 15.15 -3.70
N GLY A 34 5.38 16.34 -3.47
CA GLY A 34 4.26 16.86 -4.26
C GLY A 34 3.02 15.96 -4.18
N GLY A 35 2.67 15.35 -5.32
CA GLY A 35 1.50 14.48 -5.48
C GLY A 35 1.75 12.98 -5.22
N TYR A 36 2.99 12.58 -4.92
CA TYR A 36 3.37 11.17 -4.74
C TYR A 36 4.04 10.94 -3.38
N PHE A 37 4.01 9.69 -2.89
CA PHE A 37 4.80 9.31 -1.72
C PHE A 37 6.29 9.18 -2.07
N THR A 38 7.16 9.48 -1.11
CA THR A 38 8.60 9.15 -1.22
C THR A 38 8.78 7.64 -1.13
N ASP A 39 9.98 7.13 -1.45
CA ASP A 39 10.28 5.70 -1.30
C ASP A 39 10.05 5.21 0.14
N ILE A 40 10.38 6.05 1.13
CA ILE A 40 10.10 5.81 2.55
C ILE A 40 8.59 5.73 2.79
N GLY A 41 7.81 6.67 2.23
CA GLY A 41 6.35 6.65 2.34
C GLY A 41 5.73 5.42 1.71
N GLN A 42 6.21 4.99 0.54
CA GLN A 42 5.74 3.76 -0.12
C GLN A 42 6.04 2.50 0.70
N ALA A 43 7.27 2.40 1.24
CA ALA A 43 7.67 1.27 2.08
C ALA A 43 6.85 1.22 3.39
N ASN A 44 6.66 2.37 4.03
CA ASN A 44 5.85 2.47 5.25
C ASN A 44 4.38 2.13 5.00
N LEU A 45 3.80 2.67 3.92
CA LEU A 45 2.42 2.38 3.53
C LEU A 45 2.21 0.89 3.31
N HIS A 46 3.12 0.24 2.58
CA HIS A 46 3.06 -1.21 2.32
C HIS A 46 3.12 -2.01 3.62
N LYS A 47 4.09 -1.69 4.49
CA LYS A 47 4.25 -2.33 5.80
C LYS A 47 3.00 -2.16 6.67
N LYS A 48 2.56 -0.92 6.88
CA LYS A 48 1.38 -0.59 7.69
C LYS A 48 0.12 -1.26 7.16
N PHE A 49 -0.08 -1.27 5.84
CA PHE A 49 -1.25 -1.93 5.27
C PHE A 49 -1.27 -3.42 5.63
N ASN A 50 -0.16 -4.14 5.44
CA ASN A 50 -0.09 -5.57 5.73
C ASN A 50 -0.25 -5.85 7.23
N GLU A 51 0.38 -5.05 8.09
CA GLU A 51 0.27 -5.15 9.55
C GLU A 51 -1.18 -4.93 10.04
N HIS A 52 -1.86 -3.88 9.58
CA HIS A 52 -3.20 -3.54 10.05
C HIS A 52 -4.30 -4.41 9.42
N SER A 53 -4.11 -4.87 8.18
CA SER A 53 -5.10 -5.71 7.50
C SER A 53 -4.92 -7.20 7.75
N GLY A 54 -3.76 -7.62 8.29
CA GLY A 54 -3.36 -9.02 8.39
C GLY A 54 -3.17 -9.68 7.02
N ARG A 55 -3.09 -8.90 5.94
CA ARG A 55 -2.87 -9.39 4.58
C ARG A 55 -1.38 -9.40 4.29
N ASN A 56 -0.97 -10.30 3.40
CA ASN A 56 0.39 -10.34 2.90
C ASN A 56 0.40 -9.93 1.42
N TYR A 57 0.00 -8.70 1.15
CA TYR A 57 0.02 -8.17 -0.21
C TYR A 57 1.45 -7.79 -0.57
N SER A 58 1.80 -7.98 -1.84
CA SER A 58 3.05 -7.55 -2.39
C SER A 58 3.06 -6.05 -2.66
N THR A 59 4.26 -5.51 -2.82
CA THR A 59 4.43 -4.12 -3.26
C THR A 59 3.76 -3.87 -4.62
N GLN A 60 3.73 -4.85 -5.53
CA GLN A 60 3.07 -4.71 -6.83
C GLN A 60 1.54 -4.66 -6.70
N GLN A 61 0.94 -5.49 -5.84
CA GLN A 61 -0.50 -5.47 -5.58
C GLN A 61 -0.95 -4.14 -4.98
N ILE A 62 -0.14 -3.55 -4.09
CA ILE A 62 -0.35 -2.22 -3.50
C ILE A 62 -0.26 -1.14 -4.57
N LYS A 63 0.79 -1.15 -5.40
CA LYS A 63 0.99 -0.19 -6.50
C LYS A 63 -0.15 -0.23 -7.51
N ASN A 64 -0.56 -1.43 -7.93
CA ASN A 64 -1.65 -1.63 -8.88
C ASN A 64 -2.99 -1.06 -8.39
N ARG A 65 -3.23 -0.96 -7.07
CA ARG A 65 -4.46 -0.37 -6.53
C ARG A 65 -4.54 1.13 -6.75
N TRP A 66 -3.40 1.82 -6.74
CA TRP A 66 -3.35 3.29 -6.83
C TRP A 66 -2.86 3.78 -8.20
N GLY A 67 -2.38 2.89 -9.07
CA GLY A 67 -1.71 3.29 -10.31
C GLY A 67 -0.38 4.01 -10.04
N MET A 68 0.27 3.71 -8.90
CA MET A 68 1.64 4.13 -8.57
C MET A 68 2.67 3.34 -9.35
#